data_AF-A0A914RK83-F1
#
_entry.id   AF-A0A914RK83-F1
#
_cell.length_a   1.000
_cell.length_b   1.000
_cell.length_c   1.000
_cell.angle_alpha   90.00
_cell.angle_beta   90.00
_cell.angle_gamma   90.00
#
_symmetry.space_group_name_H-M   'P 1'
#
loop_
_entity.id
_entity.type
_entity.pdbx_description
1 polymer ?
#
loop_
_entity_poly.entity_id
_entity_poly.type
_entity_poly.pdbx_seq_one_letter_code
_entity_poly.pdbx_strand_id
1 'polypeptide(L)'
;MHNNVADVSTMLMGAKLRVFTQASSEACTQADERNMAAMLSKFRIEYADVRIIPDISRPPSTATIRDFEEIIELMRAKQNDSRLGLITDFDLSSQKCRTFRQLRTKELLQQHSSNADLIVMFVLRMLYTHYYFH
;
A
#
# COMPACT_ATOMS: atom_id res chain seq x y z
N MET A 1 -39.36 20.25 -5.35
CA MET A 1 -38.34 19.18 -5.46
C MET A 1 -37.09 19.68 -4.76
N HIS A 2 -36.86 19.23 -3.52
CA HIS A 2 -35.69 19.63 -2.73
C HIS A 2 -34.48 18.84 -3.25
N ASN A 3 -33.61 19.50 -4.01
CA ASN A 3 -32.34 18.91 -4.43
C ASN A 3 -31.43 18.86 -3.21
N ASN A 4 -31.29 17.65 -2.68
CA ASN A 4 -30.44 17.32 -1.55
C ASN A 4 -28.99 17.28 -2.04
N VAL A 5 -28.39 18.46 -2.20
CA VAL A 5 -26.93 18.59 -2.28
C VAL A 5 -26.43 18.40 -0.85
N ALA A 6 -26.25 17.14 -0.45
CA ALA A 6 -25.41 16.84 0.69
C ALA A 6 -24.03 17.38 0.33
N ASP A 7 -23.72 18.56 0.86
CA ASP A 7 -22.42 19.20 0.73
C ASP A 7 -21.36 18.15 1.06
N VAL A 8 -20.45 17.87 0.11
CA VAL A 8 -19.38 16.88 0.25
C VAL A 8 -18.56 17.15 1.51
N SER A 9 -18.50 18.43 1.94
CA SER A 9 -17.91 18.83 3.21
C SER A 9 -18.52 18.11 4.41
N THR A 10 -19.80 17.73 4.37
CA THR A 10 -20.56 17.13 5.47
C THR A 10 -20.28 15.64 5.65
N MET A 11 -19.93 14.92 4.58
CA MET A 11 -19.88 13.45 4.61
C MET A 11 -18.76 12.89 5.49
N LEU A 12 -17.73 13.70 5.74
CA LEU A 12 -16.59 13.36 6.61
C LEU A 12 -16.53 14.24 7.86
N MET A 13 -17.56 15.05 8.14
CA MET A 13 -17.61 15.86 9.36
C MET A 13 -17.62 14.94 10.59
N GLY A 14 -16.67 15.16 11.49
CA GLY A 14 -16.49 14.33 12.69
C GLY A 14 -15.75 13.01 12.45
N ALA A 15 -15.29 12.74 11.22
CA ALA A 15 -14.45 11.58 10.95
C ALA A 15 -13.11 11.67 11.71
N LYS A 16 -12.62 10.52 12.17
CA LYS A 16 -11.36 10.42 12.91
C LYS A 16 -10.22 10.08 11.97
N LEU A 17 -9.36 11.05 11.68
CA LEU A 17 -8.16 10.83 10.87
C LEU A 17 -7.15 9.97 11.65
N ARG A 18 -6.72 8.85 11.06
CA ARG A 18 -5.63 8.01 11.56
C ARG A 18 -4.52 8.01 10.53
N VAL A 19 -3.30 8.32 10.96
CA VAL A 19 -2.13 8.40 10.08
C VAL A 19 -1.25 7.18 10.30
N PHE A 20 -0.91 6.49 9.22
CA PHE A 20 0.01 5.35 9.24
C PHE A 20 1.24 5.70 8.41
N THR A 21 2.43 5.46 8.95
CA THR A 21 3.68 5.62 8.20
C THR A 21 4.60 4.44 8.44
N GLN A 22 5.45 4.17 7.46
CA GLN A 22 6.49 3.16 7.56
C GLN A 22 7.59 3.64 8.53
N ALA A 23 8.12 2.72 9.35
CA ALA A 23 9.30 2.98 10.17
C ALA A 23 10.55 3.13 9.30
N SER A 24 11.41 4.08 9.63
CA SER A 24 12.75 4.23 9.04
C SER A 24 13.64 3.04 9.41
N SER A 25 13.50 2.55 10.65
CA SER A 25 14.06 1.30 11.15
C SER A 25 13.27 0.81 12.37
N GLU A 26 13.40 -0.46 12.76
CA GLU A 26 12.71 -0.99 13.95
C GLU A 26 13.10 -0.23 15.24
N ALA A 27 14.33 0.27 15.34
CA ALA A 27 14.83 1.02 16.49
C ALA A 27 14.37 2.49 16.53
N CYS A 28 13.88 3.04 15.42
CA CYS A 28 13.54 4.46 15.29
C CYS A 28 12.05 4.77 15.45
N THR A 29 11.20 3.79 15.74
CA THR A 29 9.74 3.94 15.75
C THR A 29 9.24 5.11 16.60
N GLN A 30 9.73 5.28 17.83
CA GLN A 30 9.32 6.42 18.68
C GLN A 30 9.77 7.78 18.12
N ALA A 31 10.93 7.84 17.48
CA ALA A 31 11.41 9.08 16.86
C ALA A 31 10.59 9.43 15.61
N ASP A 32 10.29 8.43 14.78
CA ASP A 32 9.44 8.58 13.58
C ASP A 32 8.03 9.05 13.96
N GLU A 33 7.46 8.54 15.06
CA GLU A 33 6.16 8.96 15.59
C GLU A 33 6.17 10.44 16.00
N ARG A 34 7.18 10.86 16.77
CA ARG A 34 7.33 12.27 17.18
C ARG A 34 7.51 13.20 15.98
N ASN A 35 8.30 12.79 14.99
CA ASN A 35 8.52 13.56 13.77
C ASN A 35 7.24 13.72 12.97
N MET A 36 6.45 12.66 12.83
CA MET A 36 5.15 12.69 12.15
C MET A 36 4.15 13.60 12.88
N ALA A 37 4.04 13.47 14.21
CA ALA A 37 3.19 14.33 15.03
C ALA A 37 3.57 15.81 14.88
N ALA A 38 4.86 16.13 14.95
CA ALA A 38 5.37 17.49 14.75
C ALA A 38 5.05 18.04 13.35
N MET A 39 5.15 17.20 12.32
CA MET A 39 4.79 17.59 10.94
C MET A 39 3.29 17.89 10.82
N LEU A 40 2.42 17.00 11.31
CA LEU A 40 0.97 17.19 11.27
C LEU A 40 0.54 18.46 12.02
N SER A 41 1.14 18.73 13.18
CA SER A 41 0.92 19.95 13.96
C SER A 41 1.29 21.21 13.16
N LYS A 42 2.43 21.22 12.44
CA LYS A 42 2.83 22.35 11.58
C LYS A 42 1.83 22.62 10.45
N PHE A 43 1.23 21.57 9.90
CA PHE A 43 0.16 21.69 8.89
C PHE A 43 -1.22 21.95 9.49
N ARG A 44 -1.34 22.03 10.83
CA ARG A 44 -2.60 22.20 11.57
C ARG A 44 -3.63 21.10 11.23
N ILE A 45 -3.13 19.88 11.02
CA ILE A 45 -3.96 18.72 10.76
C ILE A 45 -4.28 18.04 12.09
N GLU A 46 -5.55 18.05 12.49
CA GLU A 46 -6.03 17.29 13.64
C GLU A 46 -6.14 15.80 13.29
N TYR A 47 -5.72 14.94 14.21
CA TYR A 47 -5.73 13.49 14.02
C TYR A 47 -6.05 12.78 15.34
N ALA A 48 -6.62 11.58 15.23
CA ALA A 48 -6.97 10.74 16.36
C ALA A 48 -5.84 9.78 16.76
N ASP A 49 -5.01 9.35 15.81
CA ASP A 49 -3.94 8.37 16.05
C ASP A 49 -2.84 8.48 14.98
N VAL A 50 -1.58 8.24 15.37
CA VAL A 50 -0.42 8.09 14.48
C VAL A 50 0.21 6.74 14.77
N ARG A 51 0.35 5.88 13.76
CA ARG A 51 0.96 4.56 13.90
C ARG A 51 2.16 4.39 12.98
N ILE A 52 3.25 3.95 13.58
CA ILE A 52 4.46 3.57 12.86
C ILE A 52 4.43 2.07 12.59
N ILE A 53 4.50 1.68 11.32
CA ILE A 53 4.50 0.28 10.88
C ILE A 53 5.95 -0.14 10.59
N PRO A 54 6.56 -0.99 11.43
CA PRO A 54 7.90 -1.54 11.17
C PRO A 54 7.90 -2.61 10.06
N ASP A 55 6.75 -3.27 9.85
CA ASP A 55 6.68 -4.59 9.20
C ASP A 55 6.31 -4.58 7.71
N ILE A 56 6.32 -3.43 7.03
CA ILE A 56 5.89 -3.35 5.62
C ILE A 56 6.90 -3.99 4.64
N SER A 57 8.16 -4.15 5.06
CA SER A 57 9.19 -4.86 4.30
C SER A 57 9.21 -6.37 4.58
N ARG A 58 8.43 -6.85 5.57
CA ARG A 58 8.34 -8.29 5.85
C ARG A 58 7.64 -9.02 4.71
N PRO A 59 8.00 -10.28 4.45
CA PRO A 59 7.29 -11.09 3.47
C PRO A 59 5.78 -11.17 3.79
N PRO A 60 4.91 -11.15 2.77
CA PRO A 60 3.49 -11.44 2.97
C PRO A 60 3.31 -12.89 3.43
N SER A 61 2.14 -13.18 4.02
CA SER A 61 1.80 -14.54 4.43
C SER A 61 1.71 -15.49 3.22
N THR A 62 1.93 -16.77 3.48
CA THR A 62 1.83 -17.83 2.46
C THR A 62 0.44 -17.89 1.82
N ALA A 63 -0.61 -17.65 2.60
CA ALA A 63 -1.98 -17.57 2.10
C ALA A 63 -2.14 -16.43 1.07
N THR A 64 -1.67 -15.22 1.41
CA THR A 64 -1.72 -14.08 0.50
C THR A 64 -0.91 -14.30 -0.79
N ILE A 65 0.24 -14.98 -0.70
CA ILE A 65 1.04 -15.34 -1.87
C ILE A 65 0.26 -16.31 -2.77
N ARG A 66 -0.34 -17.36 -2.19
CA ARG A 66 -1.14 -18.33 -2.93
C ARG A 66 -2.33 -17.65 -3.62
N ASP A 67 -3.08 -16.81 -2.90
CA ASP A 67 -4.21 -16.08 -3.47
C ASP A 67 -3.78 -15.21 -4.67
N PHE A 68 -2.59 -14.60 -4.59
CA PHE A 68 -2.02 -13.85 -5.71
C PHE A 68 -1.67 -14.75 -6.90
N GLU A 69 -1.01 -15.89 -6.65
CA GLU A 69 -0.65 -16.87 -7.68
C GLU A 69 -1.90 -17.39 -8.41
N GLU A 70 -2.98 -17.67 -7.68
CA GLU A 70 -4.27 -18.08 -8.24
C GLU A 70 -4.87 -17.00 -9.17
N ILE A 71 -4.77 -15.72 -8.81
CA ILE A 71 -5.28 -14.61 -9.62
C ILE A 71 -4.54 -14.50 -10.96
N ILE A 72 -3.21 -14.69 -10.95
CA ILE A 72 -2.38 -14.48 -12.15
C ILE A 72 -2.26 -15.72 -13.03
N GLU A 73 -2.70 -16.90 -12.56
CA GLU A 73 -2.45 -18.19 -13.20
C GLU A 73 -2.89 -18.25 -14.67
N LEU A 74 -4.07 -17.69 -14.98
CA LEU A 74 -4.60 -17.66 -16.36
C LEU A 74 -3.78 -16.77 -17.31
N MET A 75 -2.99 -15.85 -16.75
CA MET A 75 -2.15 -14.90 -17.47
C MET A 75 -0.68 -15.34 -17.53
N ARG A 76 -0.28 -16.45 -16.89
CA ARG A 76 1.10 -16.97 -16.95
C ARG A 76 1.39 -17.67 -18.26
N ALA A 77 2.62 -17.48 -18.75
CA ALA A 77 3.13 -18.22 -19.90
C ALA A 77 3.31 -19.70 -19.53
N LYS A 78 2.66 -20.59 -20.30
CA LYS A 78 2.90 -22.04 -20.22
C LYS A 78 4.04 -22.44 -21.14
N GLN A 79 4.62 -23.62 -20.95
CA GLN A 79 5.63 -24.13 -21.87
C GLN A 79 5.04 -24.20 -23.29
N ASN A 80 5.76 -23.60 -24.26
CA ASN A 80 5.36 -23.43 -25.66
C ASN A 80 4.16 -22.50 -25.92
N ASP A 81 3.79 -21.65 -24.97
CA ASP A 81 2.74 -20.64 -25.18
C ASP A 81 3.32 -19.42 -25.93
N SER A 82 2.94 -19.27 -27.19
CA SER A 82 3.41 -18.18 -28.07
C SER A 82 2.51 -16.94 -28.03
N ARG A 83 1.53 -16.88 -27.12
CA ARG A 83 0.65 -15.71 -26.96
C ARG A 83 1.46 -14.52 -26.41
N LEU A 84 1.34 -13.37 -27.06
CA LEU A 84 1.97 -12.13 -26.60
C LEU A 84 1.25 -11.59 -25.36
N GLY A 85 2.02 -10.99 -24.44
CA GLY A 85 1.49 -10.33 -23.24
C GLY A 85 1.22 -11.24 -22.04
N LEU A 86 1.68 -12.50 -22.08
CA LEU A 86 1.67 -13.39 -20.91
C LEU A 86 2.79 -13.04 -19.94
N ILE A 87 2.53 -13.27 -18.66
CA ILE A 87 3.47 -13.06 -17.57
C ILE A 87 4.50 -14.19 -17.59
N THR A 88 5.77 -13.85 -17.79
CA THR A 88 6.88 -14.80 -17.74
C THR A 88 7.42 -14.94 -16.31
N ASP A 89 8.18 -16.01 -16.05
CA ASP A 89 8.88 -16.15 -14.77
C ASP A 89 9.96 -15.07 -14.58
N PHE A 90 10.49 -14.51 -15.67
CA PHE A 90 11.38 -13.36 -15.61
C PHE A 90 10.63 -12.10 -15.13
N ASP A 91 9.42 -11.85 -15.63
CA ASP A 91 8.58 -10.74 -15.17
C ASP A 91 8.29 -10.87 -13.67
N LEU A 92 7.88 -12.07 -13.22
CA LEU A 92 7.57 -12.32 -11.81
C LEU A 92 8.79 -12.13 -10.90
N SER A 93 9.96 -12.65 -11.31
CA SER A 93 11.18 -12.51 -10.53
C SER A 93 11.66 -11.05 -10.47
N SER A 94 11.60 -10.32 -11.59
CA SER A 94 11.98 -8.89 -11.65
C SER A 94 11.06 -7.99 -10.82
N GLN A 95 9.79 -8.36 -10.67
CA GLN A 95 8.78 -7.60 -9.91
C GLN A 95 8.55 -8.13 -8.50
N LYS A 96 9.26 -9.17 -8.05
CA LYS A 96 8.98 -9.89 -6.80
C LYS A 96 8.92 -8.96 -5.59
N CYS A 97 9.94 -8.14 -5.37
CA CYS A 97 9.99 -7.24 -4.21
C CYS A 97 8.84 -6.22 -4.21
N ARG A 98 8.49 -5.68 -5.38
CA ARG A 98 7.38 -4.74 -5.53
C ARG A 98 6.07 -5.42 -5.22
N THR A 99 5.83 -6.58 -5.81
CA THR A 99 4.62 -7.39 -5.60
C THR A 99 4.48 -7.76 -4.13
N PHE A 100 5.54 -8.26 -3.50
CA PHE A 100 5.52 -8.67 -2.09
C PHE A 100 5.19 -7.49 -1.16
N ARG A 101 5.74 -6.30 -1.44
CA ARG A 101 5.39 -5.10 -0.67
C ARG A 101 3.92 -4.71 -0.84
N GLN A 102 3.35 -4.84 -2.04
CA GLN A 102 1.92 -4.58 -2.27
C GLN A 102 1.03 -5.60 -1.55
N LEU A 103 1.39 -6.89 -1.60
CA LEU A 103 0.69 -7.95 -0.87
C LEU A 103 0.75 -7.73 0.64
N ARG A 104 1.92 -7.36 1.18
CA ARG A 104 2.05 -7.04 2.60
C ARG A 104 1.24 -5.79 2.97
N THR A 105 1.19 -4.79 2.09
CA THR A 105 0.37 -3.59 2.29
C THR A 105 -1.12 -3.95 2.34
N LYS A 106 -1.60 -4.85 1.47
CA LYS A 106 -2.97 -5.36 1.51
C LYS A 106 -3.31 -5.98 2.88
N GLU A 107 -2.43 -6.82 3.42
CA GLU A 107 -2.64 -7.44 4.74
C GLU A 107 -2.75 -6.40 5.85
N LEU A 108 -1.87 -5.40 5.85
CA LEU A 108 -1.88 -4.32 6.84
C LEU A 108 -3.15 -3.46 6.75
N LEU A 109 -3.62 -3.18 5.53
CA LEU A 109 -4.88 -2.47 5.32
C LEU A 109 -6.07 -3.27 5.83
N GLN A 110 -6.10 -4.57 5.58
CA GLN A 110 -7.15 -5.45 6.11
C GLN A 110 -7.11 -5.52 7.65
N GLN A 111 -5.92 -5.56 8.24
CA GLN A 111 -5.74 -5.65 9.68
C GLN A 111 -6.13 -4.35 10.42
N HIS A 112 -5.85 -3.18 9.85
CA HIS A 112 -6.00 -1.90 10.56
C HIS A 112 -7.12 -0.99 10.06
N SER A 113 -7.62 -1.26 8.85
CA SER A 113 -8.48 -0.33 8.10
C SER A 113 -9.65 -1.02 7.39
N SER A 114 -10.00 -2.26 7.74
CA SER A 114 -11.15 -2.98 7.16
C SER A 114 -12.49 -2.25 7.31
N ASN A 115 -12.65 -1.49 8.39
CA ASN A 115 -13.87 -0.72 8.70
C ASN A 115 -13.70 0.79 8.48
N ALA A 116 -12.68 1.21 7.70
CA ALA A 116 -12.48 2.63 7.41
C ALA A 116 -13.42 3.11 6.30
N ASP A 117 -14.01 4.30 6.45
CA ASP A 117 -14.88 4.90 5.43
C ASP A 117 -14.10 5.35 4.18
N LEU A 118 -12.83 5.75 4.38
CA LEU A 118 -11.93 6.18 3.32
C LEU A 118 -10.48 5.82 3.66
N ILE A 119 -9.76 5.31 2.66
CA ILE A 119 -8.32 5.03 2.75
C ILE A 119 -7.60 5.87 1.70
N VAL A 120 -6.68 6.73 2.15
CA VAL A 120 -5.77 7.47 1.28
C VAL A 120 -4.39 6.85 1.39
N MET A 121 -3.88 6.31 0.27
CA MET A 121 -2.58 5.65 0.22
C MET A 121 -1.74 6.21 -0.93
N PHE A 122 -0.46 6.45 -0.66
CA PHE A 122 0.50 6.84 -1.68
C PHE A 122 1.26 5.61 -2.16
N VAL A 123 1.23 5.36 -3.47
CA VAL A 123 1.99 4.27 -4.09
C VAL A 123 3.35 4.83 -4.52
N LEU A 124 4.43 4.38 -3.87
CA LEU A 124 5.79 4.72 -4.30
C LEU A 124 6.05 4.15 -5.70
N ARG A 125 6.16 5.06 -6.68
CA ARG A 125 6.64 4.72 -8.02
C ARG A 125 8.15 4.52 -7.94
N MET A 126 8.62 3.28 -8.02
CA MET A 126 10.03 3.03 -8.31
C MET A 126 10.29 3.51 -9.74
N LEU A 127 11.06 4.59 -9.88
CA LEU A 127 11.65 4.97 -11.15
C LEU A 127 12.72 3.92 -11.47
N TYR A 128 12.49 3.11 -12.51
CA TYR A 128 13.53 2.26 -13.04
C TYR A 128 14.63 3.17 -13.61
N THR A 129 15.81 3.15 -13.01
CA THR A 129 17.02 3.54 -13.72
C THR A 129 17.20 2.51 -14.82
N HIS A 130 16.94 2.91 -16.06
CA HIS A 130 17.23 2.10 -17.25
C HIS A 130 18.73 1.77 -17.26
N TYR A 131 19.10 0.56 -16.86
CA TYR A 131 20.29 -0.09 -17.41
C TYR A 131 19.86 -0.84 -18.66
N TYR A 132 19.90 -0.15 -19.80
CA TYR A 132 20.11 -0.78 -21.09
C TYR A 132 21.47 -0.31 -21.59
N PHE A 133 22.42 -1.24 -21.58
CA PHE A 133 23.72 -1.16 -22.23
C PHE A 133 23.51 -1.07 -23.76
N HIS A 134 24.43 -0.41 -24.43
CA HIS A 134 24.68 -0.59 -25.86
C HIS A 134 25.93 -1.45 -26.06
#